data_AF-Q8SU47-F1
#
_entry.id   AF-Q8SU47-F1
#
_cell.length_a   1.000
_cell.length_b   1.000
_cell.length_c   1.000
_cell.angle_alpha   90.00
_cell.angle_beta   90.00
_cell.angle_gamma   90.00
#
_symmetry.space_group_name_H-M   'P 1'
#
loop_
_entity.id
_entity.type
_entity.pdbx_description
1 polymer ?
#
loop_
_entity_poly.entity_id
_entity_poly.type
_entity_poly.pdbx_seq_one_letter_code
_entity_poly.pdbx_strand_id
1 'polypeptide(L)'
;MEYYSPDDILLGESRIQVTFKHKIRNFGFLGPRPKILPENRRVEVPYFLVSFLLRNGHCELGEGFLKESLLEDIRAKPSTVDLRSVCPYFFYLYAMLLGEGAGLPEFFYERVGDYSSLVLKKTFSEDDVWRLDMVERSLVVGSRRRFQRFCAFLVARH
;
A
#
# COMPACT_ATOMS: atom_id res chain seq x y z
N MET A 1 6.58 -11.46 -1.17
CA MET A 1 6.17 -11.89 0.18
C MET A 1 7.18 -12.87 0.74
N GLU A 2 7.98 -12.39 1.68
CA GLU A 2 8.88 -13.16 2.50
C GLU A 2 8.16 -13.49 3.82
N TYR A 3 8.17 -14.77 4.21
CA TYR A 3 7.40 -15.25 5.36
C TYR A 3 7.75 -14.53 6.68
N TYR A 4 9.01 -14.11 6.84
CA TYR A 4 9.50 -13.45 8.06
C TYR A 4 9.54 -11.92 7.96
N SER A 5 9.08 -11.33 6.85
CA SER A 5 9.06 -9.89 6.71
C SER A 5 7.91 -9.29 7.53
N PRO A 6 8.18 -8.40 8.50
CA PRO A 6 7.13 -7.75 9.28
C PRO A 6 6.21 -6.91 8.38
N ASP A 7 6.76 -6.30 7.33
CA ASP A 7 5.99 -5.50 6.38
C ASP A 7 5.00 -6.35 5.59
N ASP A 8 5.39 -7.56 5.18
CA ASP A 8 4.49 -8.48 4.47
C ASP A 8 3.38 -9.02 5.39
N ILE A 9 3.68 -9.22 6.68
CA ILE A 9 2.68 -9.62 7.69
C ILE A 9 1.65 -8.50 7.87
N LEU A 10 2.11 -7.27 8.09
CA LEU A 10 1.23 -6.09 8.27
C LEU A 10 0.40 -5.79 7.03
N LEU A 11 1.00 -5.94 5.84
CA LEU A 11 0.29 -5.89 4.57
C LEU A 11 -0.81 -6.97 4.50
N GLY A 12 -0.51 -8.20 4.92
CA GLY A 12 -1.47 -9.29 4.96
C GLY A 12 -2.69 -9.01 5.85
N GLU A 13 -2.48 -8.31 6.97
CA GLU A 13 -3.54 -7.89 7.89
C GLU A 13 -4.43 -6.76 7.35
N SER A 14 -3.99 -6.07 6.29
CA SER A 14 -4.75 -4.97 5.69
C SER A 14 -6.13 -5.45 5.22
N ARG A 15 -7.17 -4.72 5.64
CA ARG A 15 -8.55 -5.05 5.33
C ARG A 15 -8.91 -4.59 3.92
N ILE A 16 -9.48 -5.50 3.15
CA ILE A 16 -9.97 -5.23 1.80
C ILE A 16 -11.44 -5.62 1.69
N GLN A 17 -12.16 -4.87 0.86
CA GLN A 17 -13.55 -5.18 0.55
C GLN A 17 -13.59 -6.17 -0.61
N VAL A 18 -14.28 -7.28 -0.42
CA VAL A 18 -14.47 -8.32 -1.43
C VAL A 18 -15.92 -8.75 -1.51
N THR A 19 -16.29 -9.24 -2.69
CA THR A 19 -17.60 -9.83 -2.97
C THR A 19 -17.37 -11.31 -3.30
N PHE A 20 -17.99 -12.21 -2.53
CA PHE A 20 -17.88 -13.64 -2.78
C PHE A 20 -18.94 -14.10 -3.78
N LYS A 21 -18.51 -14.87 -4.79
CA LYS A 21 -19.41 -15.43 -5.83
C LYS A 21 -20.22 -16.63 -5.34
N HIS A 22 -19.86 -17.19 -4.19
CA HIS A 22 -20.41 -18.43 -3.68
C HIS A 22 -20.84 -18.28 -2.23
N LYS A 23 -21.81 -19.09 -1.81
CA LYS A 23 -22.25 -19.16 -0.42
C LYS A 23 -21.17 -19.79 0.45
N ILE A 24 -20.67 -19.04 1.43
CA ILE A 24 -19.66 -19.55 2.37
C ILE A 24 -20.32 -20.04 3.65
N ARG A 25 -20.03 -21.28 4.03
CA ARG A 25 -20.39 -21.82 5.34
C ARG A 25 -19.24 -21.63 6.33
N ASN A 26 -19.58 -21.45 7.59
CA ASN A 26 -18.69 -21.13 8.69
C ASN A 26 -17.83 -19.87 8.44
N PHE A 27 -18.44 -18.83 7.88
CA PHE A 27 -17.77 -17.55 7.65
C PHE A 27 -17.63 -16.76 8.97
N GLY A 28 -16.39 -16.53 9.39
CA GLY A 28 -16.03 -15.79 10.60
C GLY A 28 -15.30 -16.64 11.64
N PHE A 29 -14.33 -16.02 12.32
CA PHE A 29 -13.64 -16.64 13.45
C PHE A 29 -14.40 -16.34 14.75
N LEU A 30 -14.72 -17.39 15.51
CA LEU A 30 -15.14 -17.36 16.93
C LEU A 30 -16.09 -16.19 17.33
N GLY A 31 -17.28 -16.13 16.74
CA GLY A 31 -18.30 -15.15 17.17
C GLY A 31 -19.74 -15.56 16.86
N PRO A 32 -20.76 -14.89 17.46
CA PRO A 32 -22.19 -15.21 17.30
C PRO A 32 -22.77 -14.78 15.94
N ARG A 33 -21.91 -14.40 14.98
CA ARG A 33 -22.33 -13.95 13.65
C ARG A 33 -22.95 -15.11 12.87
N PRO A 34 -23.86 -14.82 11.93
CA PRO A 34 -24.42 -15.84 11.06
C PRO A 34 -23.27 -16.59 10.39
N LYS A 35 -23.15 -17.89 10.69
CA LYS A 35 -22.10 -18.77 10.16
C LYS A 35 -22.16 -18.89 8.63
N ILE A 36 -23.19 -18.36 7.99
CA ILE A 36 -23.40 -18.48 6.56
C ILE A 36 -23.34 -17.09 5.95
N LEU A 37 -22.39 -16.90 5.05
CA LEU A 37 -22.33 -15.71 4.21
C LEU A 37 -23.12 -15.98 2.92
N PRO A 38 -24.14 -15.17 2.60
CA PRO A 38 -24.86 -15.29 1.33
C PRO A 38 -23.97 -14.87 0.16
N GLU A 39 -24.34 -15.35 -1.02
CA GLU A 39 -23.71 -15.00 -2.30
C GLU A 39 -23.83 -13.51 -2.58
N ASN A 40 -22.83 -12.95 -3.28
CA ASN A 40 -22.76 -11.55 -3.71
C ASN A 40 -22.82 -10.52 -2.57
N ARG A 41 -22.57 -10.95 -1.33
CA ARG A 41 -22.47 -10.04 -0.19
C ARG A 41 -21.07 -9.46 -0.11
N ARG A 42 -21.02 -8.13 0.00
CA ARG A 42 -19.79 -7.37 0.28
C ARG A 42 -19.36 -7.60 1.72
N VAL A 43 -18.10 -7.95 1.91
CA VAL A 43 -17.50 -8.12 3.24
C VAL A 43 -16.11 -7.53 3.24
N GLU A 44 -15.76 -6.93 4.37
CA GLU A 44 -14.42 -6.47 4.66
C GLU A 44 -13.64 -7.56 5.43
N VAL A 45 -12.52 -7.98 4.87
CA VAL A 45 -11.70 -9.09 5.39
C VAL A 45 -10.21 -8.81 5.18
N PRO A 46 -9.32 -9.35 6.03
CA PRO A 46 -7.88 -9.23 5.83
C PRO A 46 -7.42 -9.85 4.50
N TYR A 47 -6.47 -9.21 3.82
CA TYR A 47 -5.92 -9.67 2.54
C TYR A 47 -5.39 -11.10 2.60
N PHE A 48 -4.69 -11.47 3.68
CA PHE A 48 -4.10 -12.81 3.81
C PHE A 48 -5.15 -13.92 3.67
N LEU A 49 -6.37 -13.69 4.17
CA LEU A 49 -7.47 -14.66 4.17
C LEU A 49 -8.03 -14.91 2.77
N VAL A 50 -8.07 -13.86 1.95
CA VAL A 50 -8.75 -13.89 0.65
C VAL A 50 -7.80 -13.86 -0.54
N SER A 51 -6.51 -13.65 -0.31
CA SER A 51 -5.48 -13.61 -1.36
C SER A 51 -5.55 -14.82 -2.29
N PHE A 52 -5.68 -16.04 -1.74
CA PHE A 52 -5.84 -17.26 -2.51
C PHE A 52 -7.17 -17.32 -3.26
N LEU A 53 -8.27 -16.87 -2.64
CA LEU A 53 -9.60 -16.90 -3.24
C LEU A 53 -9.75 -15.88 -4.38
N LEU A 54 -9.11 -14.73 -4.26
CA LEU A 54 -9.03 -13.70 -5.31
C LEU A 54 -8.28 -14.21 -6.53
N ARG A 55 -7.11 -14.83 -6.32
CA ARG A 55 -6.28 -15.39 -7.41
C ARG A 55 -6.99 -16.50 -8.20
N ASN A 56 -7.86 -17.26 -7.54
CA ASN A 56 -8.63 -18.34 -8.16
C ASN A 56 -10.03 -17.90 -8.64
N GLY A 57 -10.36 -16.61 -8.55
CA GLY A 57 -11.63 -16.07 -9.06
C GLY A 57 -12.89 -16.44 -8.25
N HIS A 58 -12.73 -16.97 -7.03
CA HIS A 58 -13.85 -17.29 -6.12
C HIS A 58 -14.45 -16.06 -5.43
N CYS A 59 -13.71 -14.96 -5.43
CA CYS A 59 -14.17 -13.65 -5.00
C CYS A 59 -13.61 -12.56 -5.90
N GLU A 60 -14.27 -11.42 -5.90
CA GLU A 60 -13.88 -10.22 -6.64
C GLU A 60 -13.63 -9.08 -5.65
N LEU A 61 -12.79 -8.12 -6.05
CA LEU A 61 -12.65 -6.88 -5.30
C LEU A 61 -13.99 -6.14 -5.31
N GLY A 62 -14.38 -5.61 -4.15
CA GLY A 62 -15.60 -4.82 -4.03
C GLY A 62 -15.53 -3.57 -4.89
N GLU A 63 -16.65 -3.18 -5.49
CA GLU A 63 -16.78 -1.89 -6.16
C GLU A 63 -16.39 -0.75 -5.19
N GLY A 64 -15.55 0.17 -5.66
CA GLY A 64 -15.03 1.26 -4.84
C GLY A 64 -13.78 0.92 -4.03
N PHE A 65 -13.14 -0.24 -4.26
CA PHE A 65 -11.82 -0.54 -3.69
C PHE A 65 -10.79 0.58 -3.96
N LEU A 66 -10.85 1.16 -5.16
CA LEU A 66 -10.22 2.44 -5.46
C LEU A 66 -11.36 3.44 -5.73
N LYS A 67 -11.45 4.50 -4.92
CA LYS A 67 -12.46 5.53 -5.11
C LYS A 67 -12.10 6.36 -6.33
N GLU A 68 -13.08 6.66 -7.19
CA GLU A 68 -12.85 7.51 -8.37
C GLU A 68 -12.30 8.89 -7.97
N SER A 69 -12.78 9.45 -6.85
CA SER A 69 -12.26 10.73 -6.34
C SER A 69 -10.76 10.67 -6.02
N LEU A 70 -10.27 9.55 -5.49
CA LEU A 70 -8.84 9.35 -5.22
C LEU A 70 -8.06 9.25 -6.54
N LEU A 71 -8.62 8.61 -7.56
CA LEU A 71 -8.03 8.56 -8.90
C LEU A 71 -7.94 9.94 -9.53
N GLU A 72 -8.97 10.77 -9.39
CA GLU A 72 -8.98 12.15 -9.87
C GLU A 72 -7.89 12.99 -9.18
N ASP A 73 -7.77 12.88 -7.85
CA ASP A 73 -6.72 13.56 -7.08
C ASP A 73 -5.32 13.11 -7.53
N ILE A 74 -5.13 11.78 -7.71
CA ILE A 74 -3.88 11.19 -8.21
C ILE A 74 -3.56 11.72 -9.61
N ARG A 75 -4.54 11.79 -10.52
CA ARG A 75 -4.35 12.31 -11.88
C ARG A 75 -4.02 13.80 -11.90
N ALA A 76 -4.57 14.58 -10.96
CA ALA A 76 -4.36 16.02 -10.88
C ALA A 76 -2.96 16.36 -10.34
N LYS A 77 -2.60 15.81 -9.17
CA LYS A 77 -1.24 15.92 -8.65
C LYS A 77 -0.93 14.76 -7.68
N PRO A 78 -0.14 13.77 -8.10
CA PRO A 78 0.21 12.62 -7.28
C PRO A 78 0.71 12.93 -5.87
N SER A 79 1.61 13.90 -5.70
CA SER A 79 2.27 14.18 -4.42
C SER A 79 1.39 14.88 -3.38
N THR A 80 0.24 15.45 -3.77
CA THR A 80 -0.67 16.08 -2.80
C THR A 80 -1.45 15.04 -1.98
N VAL A 81 -1.57 13.81 -2.51
CA VAL A 81 -2.28 12.71 -1.86
C VAL A 81 -1.49 12.17 -0.67
N ASP A 82 -2.16 12.08 0.49
CA ASP A 82 -1.62 11.42 1.68
C ASP A 82 -1.84 9.91 1.59
N LEU A 83 -0.83 9.21 1.07
CA LEU A 83 -0.90 7.75 0.90
C LEU A 83 -0.92 7.01 2.22
N ARG A 84 -0.31 7.54 3.28
CA ARG A 84 -0.34 6.89 4.59
C ARG A 84 -1.75 6.82 5.16
N SER A 85 -2.52 7.89 5.03
CA SER A 85 -3.91 7.94 5.49
C SER A 85 -4.85 7.08 4.65
N VAL A 86 -4.54 6.91 3.36
CA VAL A 86 -5.30 6.05 2.44
C VAL A 86 -4.97 4.56 2.68
N CYS A 87 -3.71 4.19 2.54
CA CYS A 87 -3.18 2.85 2.73
C CYS A 87 -1.65 2.93 2.90
N PRO A 88 -1.09 2.64 4.08
CA PRO A 88 0.36 2.72 4.31
C PRO A 88 1.20 1.88 3.35
N TYR A 89 0.63 0.79 2.82
CA TYR A 89 1.27 -0.11 1.85
C TYR A 89 0.67 0.03 0.45
N PHE A 90 0.25 1.24 0.06
CA PHE A 90 -0.50 1.52 -1.17
C PHE A 90 0.11 0.84 -2.41
N PHE A 91 1.36 1.17 -2.79
CA PHE A 91 1.92 0.63 -4.03
C PHE A 91 2.04 -0.88 -4.02
N TYR A 92 2.45 -1.46 -2.88
CA TYR A 92 2.62 -2.90 -2.79
C TYR A 92 1.26 -3.62 -2.91
N LEU A 93 0.26 -3.18 -2.13
CA LEU A 93 -1.07 -3.80 -2.13
C LEU A 93 -1.73 -3.67 -3.50
N TYR A 94 -1.70 -2.48 -4.10
CA TYR A 94 -2.34 -2.22 -5.38
C TYR A 94 -1.61 -2.90 -6.54
N ALA A 95 -0.29 -3.02 -6.51
CA ALA A 95 0.45 -3.82 -7.50
C ALA A 95 0.03 -5.29 -7.47
N MET A 96 -0.19 -5.87 -6.28
CA MET A 96 -0.66 -7.24 -6.15
C MET A 96 -2.12 -7.43 -6.60
N LEU A 97 -2.96 -6.41 -6.47
CA LEU A 97 -4.40 -6.50 -6.71
C LEU A 97 -4.81 -6.11 -8.13
N LEU A 98 -4.18 -5.10 -8.71
CA LEU A 98 -4.56 -4.54 -10.01
C LEU A 98 -3.63 -4.99 -11.16
N GLY A 99 -2.48 -5.58 -10.87
CA GLY A 99 -1.49 -5.95 -11.89
C GLY A 99 -0.91 -4.74 -12.63
N GLU A 100 -0.42 -4.96 -13.85
CA GLU A 100 0.32 -3.95 -14.64
C GLU A 100 -0.56 -2.83 -15.25
N GLY A 101 -1.89 -2.96 -15.24
CA GLY A 101 -2.79 -2.08 -16.01
C GLY A 101 -3.21 -0.77 -15.36
N ALA A 102 -2.77 -0.46 -14.13
CA ALA A 102 -3.37 0.60 -13.30
C ALA A 102 -2.65 1.96 -13.34
N GLY A 103 -1.60 2.15 -14.16
CA GLY A 103 -0.82 3.39 -14.16
C GLY A 103 -0.05 3.66 -12.86
N LEU A 104 0.13 2.62 -12.04
CA LEU A 104 0.86 2.69 -10.76
C LEU A 104 2.33 3.10 -10.95
N PRO A 105 3.07 2.62 -11.98
CA PRO A 105 4.45 3.03 -12.17
C PRO A 105 4.60 4.54 -12.42
N GLU A 106 3.76 5.13 -13.28
CA GLU A 106 3.79 6.56 -13.59
C GLU A 106 3.50 7.39 -12.35
N PHE A 107 2.46 7.00 -11.60
CA PHE A 107 2.11 7.60 -10.31
C PHE A 107 3.29 7.55 -9.32
N PHE A 108 3.96 6.40 -9.22
CA PHE A 108 5.11 6.21 -8.35
C PHE A 108 6.29 7.10 -8.76
N TYR A 109 6.65 7.11 -10.05
CA TYR A 109 7.80 7.88 -10.52
C TYR A 109 7.62 9.38 -10.35
N GLU A 110 6.42 9.91 -10.61
CA GLU A 110 6.16 11.33 -10.38
C GLU A 110 6.35 11.71 -8.91
N ARG A 111 5.78 10.91 -7.98
CA ARG A 111 5.92 11.17 -6.55
C ARG A 111 7.37 11.07 -6.09
N VAL A 112 8.09 10.03 -6.49
CA VAL A 112 9.52 9.90 -6.18
C VAL A 112 10.32 11.08 -6.73
N GLY A 113 9.97 11.56 -7.93
CA GLY A 113 10.52 12.79 -8.51
C GLY A 113 10.30 14.00 -7.63
N ASP A 114 9.06 14.26 -7.22
CA ASP A 114 8.68 15.37 -6.34
C ASP A 114 9.42 15.32 -4.98
N TYR A 115 9.55 14.12 -4.41
CA TYR A 115 10.19 13.91 -3.10
C TYR A 115 11.71 13.73 -3.17
N SER A 116 12.32 13.69 -4.35
CA SER A 116 13.76 13.47 -4.53
C SER A 116 14.61 14.52 -3.78
N SER A 117 14.12 15.76 -3.70
CA SER A 117 14.78 16.86 -2.99
C SER A 117 14.93 16.62 -1.48
N LEU A 118 14.09 15.77 -0.86
CA LEU A 118 14.18 15.40 0.56
C LEU A 118 15.49 14.69 0.91
N VAL A 119 16.11 14.03 -0.07
CA VAL A 119 17.42 13.37 0.11
C VAL A 119 18.50 14.40 0.44
N LEU A 120 18.43 15.59 -0.17
CA LEU A 120 19.43 16.65 -0.04
C LEU A 120 19.10 17.66 1.07
N LYS A 121 17.88 17.61 1.63
CA LYS A 121 17.41 18.55 2.64
C LYS A 121 18.35 18.58 3.86
N LYS A 122 18.75 19.76 4.34
CA LYS A 122 19.68 19.86 5.51
C LYS A 122 19.01 19.35 6.79
N THR A 123 17.86 19.91 7.13
CA THR A 123 17.03 19.54 8.28
C THR A 123 15.94 18.56 7.84
N PHE A 124 15.97 17.34 8.36
CA PHE A 124 15.02 16.29 8.00
C PHE A 124 14.27 15.83 9.24
N SER A 125 12.96 15.70 9.10
CA SER A 125 12.03 15.38 10.18
C SER A 125 11.07 14.27 9.76
N GLU A 126 10.39 13.66 10.73
CA GLU A 126 9.36 12.66 10.45
C GLU A 126 8.17 13.23 9.65
N ASP A 127 7.87 14.51 9.84
CA ASP A 127 6.79 15.21 9.12
C ASP A 127 7.05 15.25 7.61
N ASP A 128 8.31 15.25 7.19
CA ASP A 128 8.71 15.28 5.78
C ASP A 128 8.35 14.00 5.02
N VAL A 129 8.26 12.88 5.73
CA VAL A 129 7.97 11.56 5.16
C VAL A 129 6.66 10.97 5.69
N TRP A 130 5.89 11.76 6.42
CA TRP A 130 4.67 11.28 7.07
C TRP A 130 3.62 10.82 6.05
N ARG A 131 3.49 11.54 4.94
CA ARG A 131 2.47 11.29 3.89
C ARG A 131 2.86 10.21 2.87
N LEU A 132 4.07 9.70 2.98
CA LEU A 132 4.61 8.71 2.06
C LEU A 132 4.06 7.33 2.41
N ASP A 133 3.90 6.50 1.39
CA ASP A 133 3.72 5.07 1.64
C ASP A 133 5.03 4.43 2.15
N MET A 134 4.96 3.20 2.63
CA MET A 134 6.11 2.48 3.18
C MET A 134 7.24 2.25 2.16
N VAL A 135 6.93 2.06 0.87
CA VAL A 135 7.91 1.89 -0.21
C VAL A 135 8.64 3.22 -0.47
N GLU A 136 7.91 4.30 -0.69
CA GLU A 136 8.47 5.65 -0.87
C GLU A 136 9.33 6.07 0.33
N ARG A 137 8.80 5.88 1.55
CA ARG A 137 9.50 6.21 2.79
C ARG A 137 10.82 5.45 2.89
N SER A 138 10.80 4.16 2.61
CA SER A 138 12.01 3.32 2.64
C SER A 138 13.05 3.78 1.61
N LEU A 139 12.60 4.15 0.41
CA LEU A 139 13.45 4.67 -0.65
C LEU A 139 14.09 6.01 -0.27
N VAL A 140 13.31 6.97 0.21
CA VAL A 140 13.78 8.32 0.59
C VAL A 140 14.73 8.25 1.78
N VAL A 141 14.33 7.56 2.86
CA VAL A 141 15.15 7.43 4.07
C VAL A 141 16.43 6.64 3.78
N GLY A 142 16.33 5.56 3.00
CA GLY A 142 17.49 4.77 2.59
C GLY A 142 18.48 5.58 1.75
N SER A 143 17.98 6.32 0.76
CA SER A 143 18.80 7.18 -0.10
C SER A 143 19.48 8.29 0.69
N ARG A 144 18.75 8.92 1.61
CA ARG A 144 19.28 9.96 2.50
C ARG A 144 20.41 9.44 3.39
N ARG A 145 20.25 8.27 4.01
CA ARG A 145 21.30 7.66 4.84
C ARG A 145 22.59 7.42 4.05
N ARG A 146 22.48 6.97 2.80
CA ARG A 146 23.64 6.80 1.91
C ARG A 146 24.29 8.14 1.58
N PHE A 147 23.51 9.16 1.25
CA PHE A 147 24.00 10.50 0.96
C PHE A 147 24.73 11.13 2.16
N GLN A 148 24.17 11.01 3.36
CA GLN A 148 24.81 11.52 4.59
C GLN A 148 26.15 10.83 4.87
N ARG A 149 26.24 9.51 4.66
CA ARG A 149 27.51 8.78 4.78
C ARG A 149 28.55 9.28 3.78
N PHE A 150 28.14 9.55 2.55
CA PHE A 150 29.00 10.14 1.53
C PHE A 150 29.51 11.52 1.94
N CYS A 151 28.64 12.40 2.44
CA CYS A 151 29.06 13.71 2.95
C CYS A 151 30.03 13.59 4.13
N ALA A 152 29.74 12.70 5.09
CA ALA A 152 30.63 12.47 6.24
C ALA A 152 32.00 11.95 5.82
N PHE A 153 32.05 11.06 4.82
CA PHE A 153 33.31 10.55 4.25
C PHE A 153 34.13 11.67 3.61
N LEU A 154 33.50 12.59 2.87
CA LEU A 154 34.19 13.73 2.27
C LEU A 154 34.75 14.69 3.32
N VAL A 155 33.99 14.94 4.40
CA VAL A 155 34.41 15.83 5.48
C VAL A 155 35.53 15.21 6.33
N ALA A 156 35.51 13.89 6.57
CA ALA A 156 36.51 13.20 7.39
C ALA A 156 37.85 12.92 6.68
N ARG A 157 37.96 13.18 5.37
CA ARG A 157 39.19 13.03 4.58
C ARG A 157 39.98 14.34 4.37
N HIS A 158 39.54 15.42 5.00
CA HIS A 158 40.28 16.68 5.15
C HIS A 158 40.49 16.98 6.63
#